data_AF-A0A662P063-F1
#
_entry.id   AF-A0A662P063-F1
#
_cell.length_a   1.000
_cell.length_b   1.000
_cell.length_c   1.000
_cell.angle_alpha   90.00
_cell.angle_beta   90.00
_cell.angle_gamma   90.00
#
_symmetry.space_group_name_H-M   'P 1'
#
loop_
_entity.id
_entity.type
_entity.pdbx_description
1 polymer ?
#
loop_
_entity_poly.entity_id
_entity_poly.type
_entity_poly.pdbx_seq_one_letter_code
_entity_poly.pdbx_strand_id
1 'polypeptide(L)'
;MLPLEALEVLTENLGDFKFDEGIITCPNPLLHPKIDFIVNEIRDLCKKTTIFLPASVSKNALHKAPLKNVDVVSFLISTFRDIRSNVQTLKMLLSQGIDNIEAYVPLDSSYDFAEILSIIKVCSSYGLKITIGPYMCNRLYIYKFLEKLSKRENVEIGLHYGRRYFYNAIKVFINNYPVDVLTSPIGENCRALYLNPYGNFSKCPFLNYEVNYKKITRDELRKMLFSPCTINHNPMHLSPRISVSFVTRDGVEVSSDVLELLELIYQLNSFRAACRALGVSPSTYWEKIRSLEEKLGITLLISMKGGKKKGVTLLTDFAKELLEKYKEIREKALVSMYEY
;
A
#
# COMPACT_ATOMS: atom_id res chain seq x y z
N MET A 1 -15.00 21.74 -14.96
CA MET A 1 -15.67 20.45 -14.66
C MET A 1 -15.14 19.48 -15.71
N LEU A 2 -14.77 18.27 -15.33
CA LEU A 2 -14.00 17.38 -16.19
C LEU A 2 -14.80 17.07 -17.47
N PRO A 3 -14.27 17.39 -18.67
CA PRO A 3 -14.89 16.98 -19.93
C PRO A 3 -14.88 15.46 -20.02
N LEU A 4 -16.02 14.84 -20.31
CA LEU A 4 -16.13 13.38 -20.38
C LEU A 4 -15.34 12.81 -21.56
N GLU A 5 -15.26 13.60 -22.64
CA GLU A 5 -14.49 13.31 -23.84
C GLU A 5 -13.00 13.09 -23.52
N ALA A 6 -12.49 13.67 -22.43
CA ALA A 6 -11.12 13.42 -22.02
C ALA A 6 -10.89 11.94 -21.64
N LEU A 7 -11.84 11.32 -20.95
CA LEU A 7 -11.74 9.90 -20.58
C LEU A 7 -11.93 8.99 -21.80
N GLU A 8 -12.85 9.33 -22.70
CA GLU A 8 -13.05 8.60 -23.96
C GLU A 8 -11.77 8.60 -24.81
N VAL A 9 -11.18 9.78 -25.02
CA VAL A 9 -9.92 9.93 -25.75
C VAL A 9 -8.78 9.17 -25.08
N LEU A 10 -8.76 9.13 -23.74
CA LEU A 10 -7.77 8.35 -23.00
C LEU A 10 -7.92 6.84 -23.29
N THR A 11 -9.15 6.33 -23.22
CA THR A 11 -9.47 4.93 -23.51
C THR A 11 -9.09 4.54 -24.94
N GLU A 12 -9.44 5.37 -25.92
CA GLU A 12 -9.08 5.14 -27.33
C GLU A 12 -7.56 5.08 -27.56
N ASN A 13 -6.80 5.98 -26.95
CA ASN A 13 -5.35 6.04 -27.16
C ASN A 13 -4.56 4.97 -26.39
N LEU A 14 -5.10 4.47 -25.26
CA LEU A 14 -4.46 3.42 -24.46
C LEU A 14 -4.70 2.01 -25.01
N GLY A 15 -5.84 1.78 -25.68
CA GLY A 15 -6.23 0.45 -26.15
C GLY A 15 -6.31 -0.54 -24.98
N ASP A 16 -5.62 -1.68 -25.08
CA ASP A 16 -5.64 -2.72 -24.03
C ASP A 16 -4.78 -2.39 -22.80
N PHE A 17 -4.08 -1.25 -22.79
CA PHE A 17 -3.24 -0.87 -21.65
C PHE A 17 -4.09 -0.54 -20.43
N LYS A 18 -3.80 -1.19 -19.29
CA LYS A 18 -4.46 -0.92 -18.00
C LYS A 18 -3.47 -0.45 -16.95
N PHE A 19 -3.92 0.51 -16.13
CA PHE A 19 -3.21 0.93 -14.93
C PHE A 19 -3.45 -0.06 -13.78
N ASP A 20 -2.48 -0.17 -12.87
CA ASP A 20 -2.65 -0.99 -11.68
C ASP A 20 -3.64 -0.36 -10.68
N GLU A 21 -3.65 0.97 -10.56
CA GLU A 21 -4.55 1.72 -9.69
C GLU A 21 -5.09 2.99 -10.38
N GLY A 22 -6.38 3.25 -10.24
CA GLY A 22 -7.07 4.48 -10.60
C GLY A 22 -7.57 5.20 -9.35
N ILE A 23 -7.29 6.50 -9.22
CA ILE A 23 -7.60 7.27 -8.02
C ILE A 23 -8.45 8.48 -8.41
N ILE A 24 -9.65 8.56 -7.82
CA ILE A 24 -10.61 9.65 -8.05
C ILE A 24 -10.57 10.60 -6.85
N THR A 25 -10.27 11.87 -7.11
CA THR A 25 -10.12 12.94 -6.10
C THR A 25 -10.87 14.23 -6.52
N CYS A 26 -10.80 15.29 -5.69
CA CYS A 26 -11.31 16.69 -5.84
C CYS A 26 -12.47 16.97 -4.88
N PRO A 27 -12.49 18.04 -4.05
CA PRO A 27 -12.68 17.96 -2.60
C PRO A 27 -13.86 17.11 -2.13
N ASN A 28 -14.94 16.99 -2.92
CA ASN A 28 -15.84 15.84 -2.90
C ASN A 28 -16.21 15.41 -4.35
N PRO A 29 -15.72 14.26 -4.86
CA PRO A 29 -15.99 13.82 -6.24
C PRO A 29 -17.47 13.55 -6.53
N LEU A 30 -18.26 13.22 -5.51
CA LEU A 30 -19.68 12.92 -5.65
C LEU A 30 -20.52 14.13 -6.03
N LEU A 31 -19.96 15.35 -5.94
CA LEU A 31 -20.62 16.56 -6.43
C LEU A 31 -20.59 16.68 -7.96
N HIS A 32 -19.84 15.82 -8.65
CA HIS A 32 -19.82 15.81 -10.10
C HIS A 32 -21.12 15.18 -10.65
N PRO A 33 -21.89 15.87 -11.51
CA PRO A 33 -23.19 15.39 -11.99
C PRO A 33 -23.09 14.13 -12.87
N LYS A 34 -21.87 13.80 -13.31
CA LYS A 34 -21.54 12.63 -14.14
C LYS A 34 -20.56 11.68 -13.46
N ILE A 35 -20.54 11.65 -12.12
CA ILE A 35 -19.59 10.82 -11.36
C ILE A 35 -19.71 9.34 -11.70
N ASP A 36 -20.92 8.83 -11.96
CA ASP A 36 -21.13 7.43 -12.35
C ASP A 36 -20.38 7.06 -13.64
N PHE A 37 -20.41 7.95 -14.63
CA PHE A 37 -19.66 7.76 -15.88
C PHE A 37 -18.15 7.75 -15.61
N ILE A 38 -17.65 8.74 -14.87
CA ILE A 38 -16.22 8.85 -14.54
C ILE A 38 -15.72 7.60 -13.80
N VAL A 39 -16.49 7.12 -12.81
CA VAL A 39 -16.14 5.91 -12.06
C VAL A 39 -16.09 4.69 -12.98
N ASN A 40 -17.05 4.53 -13.88
CA ASN A 40 -17.09 3.40 -14.80
C ASN A 40 -15.90 3.41 -15.79
N GLU A 41 -15.62 4.56 -16.42
CA GLU A 41 -14.47 4.69 -17.32
C GLU A 41 -13.15 4.38 -16.62
N ILE A 42 -12.95 4.92 -15.42
CA ILE A 42 -11.71 4.68 -14.65
C ILE A 42 -11.59 3.22 -14.22
N ARG A 43 -12.70 2.58 -13.83
CA ARG A 43 -12.73 1.14 -13.53
C ARG A 43 -12.35 0.30 -14.74
N ASP A 44 -12.73 0.69 -15.95
CA ASP A 44 -12.41 -0.09 -17.13
C ASP A 44 -10.92 0.08 -17.53
N LEU A 45 -10.35 1.26 -17.26
CA LEU A 45 -8.94 1.60 -17.46
C LEU A 45 -7.98 1.05 -16.39
N CYS A 46 -8.47 0.63 -15.22
CA CYS A 46 -7.64 0.30 -14.06
C CYS A 46 -7.98 -1.08 -13.48
N LYS A 47 -6.99 -1.77 -12.89
CA LYS A 47 -7.23 -3.05 -12.19
C LYS A 47 -7.92 -2.86 -10.84
N LYS A 48 -7.75 -1.68 -10.23
CA LYS A 48 -8.31 -1.31 -8.94
C LYS A 48 -8.64 0.18 -8.94
N THR A 49 -9.83 0.53 -8.50
CA THR A 49 -10.29 1.92 -8.45
C THR A 49 -10.61 2.34 -7.02
N THR A 50 -10.03 3.46 -6.60
CA THR A 50 -10.30 4.08 -5.30
C THR A 50 -10.91 5.46 -5.49
N ILE A 51 -11.99 5.76 -4.77
CA ILE A 51 -12.54 7.11 -4.66
C ILE A 51 -12.21 7.69 -3.28
N PHE A 52 -11.63 8.90 -3.27
CA PHE A 52 -11.34 9.63 -2.04
C PHE A 52 -12.47 10.60 -1.71
N LEU A 53 -12.99 10.52 -0.49
CA LEU A 53 -14.05 11.36 0.05
C LEU A 53 -13.58 12.08 1.32
N PRO A 54 -14.03 13.31 1.59
CA PRO A 54 -13.81 13.93 2.88
C PRO A 54 -14.67 13.22 3.92
N ALA A 55 -14.15 13.03 5.15
CA ALA A 55 -14.94 12.45 6.24
C ALA A 55 -16.23 13.23 6.53
N SER A 56 -16.24 14.54 6.27
CA SER A 56 -17.37 15.46 6.44
C SER A 56 -18.39 15.43 5.30
N VAL A 57 -18.29 14.49 4.35
CA VAL A 57 -19.24 14.42 3.23
C VAL A 57 -20.69 14.31 3.73
N SER A 58 -21.56 15.15 3.16
CA SER A 58 -22.98 15.14 3.50
C SER A 58 -23.61 13.81 3.11
N LYS A 59 -24.48 13.28 3.99
CA LYS A 59 -25.27 12.07 3.72
C LYS A 59 -26.07 12.17 2.41
N ASN A 60 -26.55 13.36 2.08
CA ASN A 60 -27.34 13.58 0.86
C ASN A 60 -26.52 13.48 -0.42
N ALA A 61 -25.20 13.65 -0.34
CA ALA A 61 -24.29 13.53 -1.47
C ALA A 61 -23.76 12.09 -1.67
N LEU A 62 -24.02 11.18 -0.73
CA LEU A 62 -23.57 9.79 -0.80
C LEU A 62 -24.48 8.96 -1.71
N HIS A 63 -24.35 9.18 -3.01
CA HIS A 63 -25.02 8.38 -4.02
C HIS A 63 -24.45 6.95 -4.02
N LYS A 64 -25.33 5.95 -4.01
CA LYS A 64 -24.94 4.54 -3.84
C LYS A 64 -24.29 3.94 -5.08
N ALA A 65 -24.75 4.32 -6.27
CA ALA A 65 -24.26 3.78 -7.54
C ALA A 65 -22.75 3.96 -7.76
N PRO A 66 -22.16 5.17 -7.62
CA PRO A 66 -20.73 5.34 -7.87
C PRO A 66 -19.88 4.64 -6.80
N LEU A 67 -20.36 4.58 -5.55
CA LEU A 67 -19.63 3.95 -4.44
C LEU A 67 -19.59 2.42 -4.52
N LYS A 68 -20.56 1.81 -5.20
CA LYS A 68 -20.55 0.37 -5.46
C LYS A 68 -19.67 -0.04 -6.64
N ASN A 69 -19.36 0.91 -7.52
CA ASN A 69 -18.59 0.67 -8.74
C ASN A 69 -17.10 0.92 -8.58
N VAL A 70 -16.65 1.23 -7.35
CA VAL A 70 -15.24 1.34 -6.99
C VAL A 70 -14.84 0.17 -6.11
N ASP A 71 -13.57 -0.21 -6.16
CA ASP A 71 -13.02 -1.24 -5.30
C ASP A 71 -12.82 -0.76 -3.87
N VAL A 72 -12.52 0.52 -3.66
CA VAL A 72 -12.30 1.10 -2.32
C VAL A 72 -12.91 2.49 -2.22
N VAL A 73 -13.70 2.71 -1.16
CA VAL A 73 -14.13 4.05 -0.73
C VAL A 73 -13.20 4.52 0.37
N SER A 74 -12.37 5.50 0.09
CA SER A 74 -11.37 6.01 1.04
C SER A 74 -11.79 7.35 1.65
N PHE A 75 -12.03 7.37 2.95
CA PHE A 75 -12.33 8.58 3.70
C PHE A 75 -11.05 9.23 4.21
N LEU A 76 -10.86 10.50 3.87
CA LEU A 76 -9.82 11.33 4.46
C LEU A 76 -10.23 11.73 5.88
N ILE A 77 -9.55 11.19 6.89
CA ILE A 77 -9.80 11.42 8.31
C ILE A 77 -8.58 12.11 8.90
N SER A 78 -8.61 13.45 8.94
CA SER A 78 -7.48 14.25 9.42
C SER A 78 -7.45 14.37 10.95
N THR A 79 -8.60 14.22 11.61
CA THR A 79 -8.73 14.39 13.07
C THR A 79 -9.61 13.31 13.70
N PHE A 80 -9.48 13.13 15.02
CA PHE A 80 -10.38 12.27 15.79
C PHE A 80 -11.83 12.78 15.75
N ARG A 81 -12.01 14.11 15.65
CA ARG A 81 -13.33 14.73 15.51
C ARG A 81 -14.00 14.33 14.20
N ASP A 82 -13.25 14.25 13.10
CA ASP A 82 -13.77 13.88 11.79
C ASP A 82 -14.48 12.53 11.82
N ILE A 83 -13.82 11.50 12.37
CA ILE A 83 -14.45 10.18 12.48
C ILE A 83 -15.60 10.20 13.49
N ARG A 84 -15.41 10.82 14.67
CA ARG A 84 -16.43 10.84 15.73
C ARG A 84 -17.73 11.52 15.29
N SER A 85 -17.63 12.64 14.60
CA SER A 85 -18.80 13.38 14.11
C SER A 85 -19.51 12.68 12.95
N ASN A 86 -18.81 11.81 12.21
CA ASN A 86 -19.33 11.16 11.00
C ASN A 86 -19.56 9.64 11.15
N VAL A 87 -19.47 9.08 12.36
CA VAL A 87 -19.73 7.64 12.64
C VAL A 87 -21.09 7.17 12.08
N GLN A 88 -22.12 8.01 12.16
CA GLN A 88 -23.45 7.64 11.65
C GLN A 88 -23.47 7.48 10.13
N THR A 89 -22.68 8.27 9.42
CA THR A 89 -22.50 8.15 7.97
C THR A 89 -21.77 6.85 7.63
N LEU A 90 -20.74 6.51 8.40
CA LEU A 90 -20.06 5.23 8.24
C LEU A 90 -21.00 4.03 8.46
N LYS A 91 -21.75 4.03 9.56
CA LYS A 91 -22.74 2.97 9.86
C LYS A 91 -23.78 2.85 8.75
N MET A 92 -24.24 3.97 8.21
CA MET A 92 -25.16 3.99 7.08
C MET A 92 -24.58 3.29 5.85
N LEU A 93 -23.33 3.59 5.47
CA LEU A 93 -22.67 2.97 4.31
C LEU A 93 -22.49 1.46 4.49
N LEU A 94 -22.00 1.04 5.67
CA LEU A 94 -21.85 -0.37 6.02
C LEU A 94 -23.19 -1.11 5.95
N SER A 95 -24.26 -0.55 6.53
CA SER A 95 -25.61 -1.12 6.47
C SER A 95 -26.19 -1.21 5.05
N GLN A 96 -25.64 -0.45 4.09
CA GLN A 96 -26.04 -0.49 2.69
C GLN A 96 -25.22 -1.47 1.85
N GLY A 97 -24.28 -2.20 2.47
CA GLY A 97 -23.38 -3.16 1.84
C GLY A 97 -22.16 -2.53 1.17
N ILE A 98 -21.77 -1.32 1.57
CA ILE A 98 -20.50 -0.70 1.17
C ILE A 98 -19.51 -0.99 2.31
N ASP A 99 -18.82 -2.11 2.22
CA ASP A 99 -17.97 -2.68 3.27
C ASP A 99 -16.47 -2.47 3.04
N ASN A 100 -16.04 -2.30 1.79
CA ASN A 100 -14.65 -2.04 1.43
C ASN A 100 -14.28 -0.55 1.61
N ILE A 101 -14.37 -0.10 2.86
CA ILE A 101 -14.09 1.28 3.27
C ILE A 101 -12.69 1.38 3.86
N GLU A 102 -11.96 2.39 3.43
CA GLU A 102 -10.68 2.80 3.98
C GLU A 102 -10.81 4.09 4.80
N ALA A 103 -10.16 4.12 5.95
CA ALA A 103 -9.78 5.31 6.69
C ALA A 103 -8.36 5.71 6.27
N TYR A 104 -8.24 6.74 5.43
CA TYR A 104 -6.95 7.34 5.10
C TYR A 104 -6.65 8.47 6.09
N VAL A 105 -5.65 8.27 6.93
CA VAL A 105 -5.21 9.22 7.95
C VAL A 105 -3.97 9.94 7.43
N PRO A 106 -4.12 11.18 6.94
CA PRO A 106 -2.98 11.95 6.49
C PRO A 106 -2.11 12.34 7.69
N LEU A 107 -0.81 12.28 7.50
CA LEU A 107 0.19 12.74 8.44
C LEU A 107 0.88 13.98 7.86
N ASP A 108 1.06 14.98 8.72
CA ASP A 108 1.89 16.15 8.49
C ASP A 108 3.05 16.20 9.49
N SER A 109 3.90 17.21 9.42
CA SER A 109 5.04 17.37 10.34
C SER A 109 4.66 17.62 11.80
N SER A 110 3.42 18.02 12.06
CA SER A 110 2.88 18.44 13.36
C SER A 110 1.86 17.46 13.94
N TYR A 111 1.82 16.23 13.43
CA TYR A 111 0.81 15.25 13.81
C TYR A 111 0.78 14.98 15.33
N ASP A 112 -0.43 14.77 15.88
CA ASP A 112 -0.61 14.25 17.24
C ASP A 112 -0.67 12.71 17.21
N PHE A 113 0.34 12.08 17.81
CA PHE A 113 0.45 10.63 17.88
C PHE A 113 -0.69 9.97 18.65
N ALA A 114 -1.13 10.58 19.76
CA ALA A 114 -2.22 10.06 20.58
C ALA A 114 -3.56 10.18 19.85
N GLU A 115 -3.74 11.25 19.08
CA GLU A 115 -4.91 11.44 18.24
C GLU A 115 -4.99 10.36 17.15
N ILE A 116 -3.89 10.08 16.43
CA ILE A 116 -3.85 9.03 15.41
C ILE A 116 -4.19 7.67 15.99
N LEU A 117 -3.64 7.31 17.15
CA LEU A 117 -3.99 6.06 17.83
C LEU A 117 -5.47 5.98 18.20
N SER A 118 -6.07 7.12 18.56
CA SER A 118 -7.51 7.20 18.83
C SER A 118 -8.34 7.02 17.55
N ILE A 119 -7.90 7.59 16.43
CA ILE A 119 -8.50 7.37 15.11
C ILE A 119 -8.41 5.89 14.73
N ILE A 120 -7.23 5.27 14.84
CA ILE A 120 -7.01 3.85 14.55
C ILE A 120 -7.98 2.99 15.35
N LYS A 121 -8.06 3.22 16.67
CA LYS A 121 -8.95 2.47 17.57
C LYS A 121 -10.42 2.55 17.16
N VAL A 122 -10.89 3.74 16.77
CA VAL A 122 -12.28 3.89 16.33
C VAL A 122 -12.49 3.17 15.00
N CYS A 123 -11.63 3.41 14.01
CA CYS A 123 -11.74 2.81 12.68
C CYS A 123 -11.66 1.27 12.72
N SER A 124 -10.76 0.72 13.54
CA SER A 124 -10.61 -0.73 13.71
C SER A 124 -11.85 -1.38 14.32
N SER A 125 -12.57 -0.68 15.21
CA SER A 125 -13.80 -1.20 15.82
C SER A 125 -14.98 -1.30 14.83
N TYR A 126 -14.89 -0.62 13.69
CA TYR A 126 -15.82 -0.74 12.56
C TYR A 126 -15.28 -1.61 11.41
N GLY A 127 -14.10 -2.22 11.57
CA GLY A 127 -13.51 -3.10 10.56
C GLY A 127 -12.99 -2.39 9.30
N LEU A 128 -12.69 -1.09 9.38
CA LEU A 128 -12.20 -0.33 8.23
C LEU A 128 -10.76 -0.67 7.88
N LYS A 129 -10.42 -0.72 6.60
CA LYS A 129 -9.00 -0.68 6.20
C LYS A 129 -8.40 0.64 6.68
N ILE A 130 -7.22 0.61 7.29
CA ILE A 130 -6.58 1.83 7.80
C ILE A 130 -5.29 2.04 7.03
N THR A 131 -5.15 3.22 6.44
CA THR A 131 -3.93 3.64 5.75
C THR A 131 -3.47 4.96 6.35
N ILE A 132 -2.20 5.03 6.73
CA ILE A 132 -1.55 6.21 7.28
C ILE A 132 -0.49 6.64 6.29
N GLY A 133 -0.52 7.90 5.87
CA GLY A 133 0.40 8.35 4.83
C GLY A 133 0.44 9.87 4.69
N PRO A 134 1.27 10.40 3.78
CA PRO A 134 1.27 11.82 3.45
C PRO A 134 -0.10 12.29 2.92
N TYR A 135 -0.33 13.59 2.90
CA TYR A 135 -1.30 14.15 1.96
C TYR A 135 -0.94 13.73 0.52
N MET A 136 -1.95 13.45 -0.31
CA MET A 136 -1.74 12.92 -1.66
C MET A 136 -0.72 13.73 -2.45
N CYS A 137 0.20 13.00 -3.10
CA CYS A 137 1.31 13.56 -3.86
C CYS A 137 2.32 14.38 -3.02
N ASN A 138 2.16 14.47 -1.70
CA ASN A 138 3.13 15.13 -0.83
C ASN A 138 4.23 14.16 -0.38
N ARG A 139 5.37 14.71 0.02
CA ARG A 139 6.42 13.98 0.72
C ARG A 139 6.13 14.02 2.22
N LEU A 140 6.31 12.90 2.88
CA LEU A 140 6.27 12.85 4.33
C LEU A 140 7.46 12.08 4.87
N TYR A 141 8.04 12.69 5.88
CA TYR A 141 9.01 12.07 6.76
C TYR A 141 8.30 11.22 7.82
N ILE A 142 7.88 10.02 7.41
CA ILE A 142 7.14 9.06 8.24
C ILE A 142 7.94 8.52 9.44
N TYR A 143 9.24 8.81 9.50
CA TYR A 143 10.18 8.20 10.45
C TYR A 143 9.80 8.45 11.92
N LYS A 144 9.47 9.70 12.28
CA LYS A 144 9.07 10.02 13.67
C LYS A 144 7.88 9.19 14.11
N PHE A 145 6.99 8.88 13.17
CA PHE A 145 5.79 8.10 13.44
C PHE A 145 6.13 6.63 13.65
N LEU A 146 6.96 6.04 12.78
CA LEU A 146 7.42 4.66 12.92
C LEU A 146 8.27 4.45 14.18
N GLU A 147 9.15 5.39 14.52
CA GLU A 147 9.96 5.35 15.74
C GLU A 147 9.10 5.38 17.01
N LYS A 148 8.03 6.18 17.04
CA LYS A 148 7.09 6.18 18.16
C LYS A 148 6.28 4.89 18.24
N LEU A 149 5.98 4.27 17.09
CA LEU A 149 5.25 3.01 17.01
C LEU A 149 6.09 1.83 17.50
N SER A 150 7.35 1.70 17.07
CA SER A 150 8.24 0.58 17.44
C SER A 150 8.53 0.51 18.94
N LYS A 151 8.43 1.63 19.65
CA LYS A 151 8.61 1.68 21.12
C LYS A 151 7.43 1.12 21.91
N ARG A 152 6.39 0.58 21.26
CA ARG A 152 5.17 0.07 21.92
C ARG A 152 5.11 -1.45 21.90
N GLU A 153 4.77 -2.04 23.06
CA GLU A 153 4.73 -3.50 23.26
C GLU A 153 3.75 -4.26 22.34
N ASN A 154 2.67 -3.61 21.87
CA ASN A 154 1.63 -4.23 21.04
C ASN A 154 1.70 -3.78 19.56
N VAL A 155 2.90 -3.52 19.07
CA VAL A 155 3.15 -3.14 17.68
C VAL A 155 4.13 -4.11 17.05
N GLU A 156 3.78 -4.63 15.87
CA GLU A 156 4.69 -5.40 15.01
C GLU A 156 4.84 -4.69 13.68
N ILE A 157 6.07 -4.35 13.31
CA ILE A 157 6.40 -3.77 12.00
C ILE A 157 6.73 -4.90 11.03
N GLY A 158 5.83 -5.12 10.06
CA GLY A 158 6.00 -6.10 9.00
C GLY A 158 6.89 -5.62 7.86
N LEU A 159 6.90 -6.41 6.78
CA LEU A 159 7.66 -6.15 5.58
C LEU A 159 6.98 -5.13 4.64
N HIS A 160 7.81 -4.51 3.79
CA HIS A 160 7.32 -3.84 2.59
C HIS A 160 6.65 -4.87 1.67
N TYR A 161 5.44 -4.59 1.20
CA TYR A 161 4.70 -5.51 0.35
C TYR A 161 4.38 -4.96 -1.05
N GLY A 162 4.80 -3.74 -1.36
CA GLY A 162 4.64 -3.15 -2.69
C GLY A 162 4.34 -1.65 -2.65
N ARG A 163 3.61 -1.19 -3.67
CA ARG A 163 3.21 0.21 -3.82
C ARG A 163 1.71 0.39 -3.62
N ARG A 164 1.33 1.56 -3.14
CA ARG A 164 -0.05 2.01 -2.98
C ARG A 164 -0.12 3.53 -3.12
N TYR A 165 -1.04 4.04 -3.92
CA TYR A 165 -1.26 5.49 -4.10
C TYR A 165 0.03 6.29 -4.37
N PHE A 166 0.94 5.77 -5.20
CA PHE A 166 2.27 6.33 -5.51
C PHE A 166 3.38 6.13 -4.45
N TYR A 167 3.06 5.58 -3.29
CA TYR A 167 3.98 5.36 -2.18
C TYR A 167 4.36 3.89 -2.04
N ASN A 168 5.46 3.59 -1.33
CA ASN A 168 5.66 2.24 -0.85
C ASN A 168 4.78 2.00 0.37
N ALA A 169 4.35 0.75 0.56
CA ALA A 169 3.52 0.37 1.68
C ALA A 169 4.23 -0.66 2.57
N ILE A 170 4.20 -0.41 3.87
CA ILE A 170 4.56 -1.37 4.93
C ILE A 170 3.26 -1.76 5.65
N LYS A 171 3.16 -3.02 6.05
CA LYS A 171 2.12 -3.45 6.97
C LYS A 171 2.62 -3.33 8.41
N VAL A 172 1.90 -2.58 9.25
CA VAL A 172 2.13 -2.52 10.70
C VAL A 172 0.93 -3.11 11.41
N PHE A 173 1.15 -3.96 12.42
CA PHE A 173 0.08 -4.54 13.22
C PHE A 173 0.03 -3.83 14.56
N ILE A 174 -1.06 -3.10 14.83
CA ILE A 174 -1.26 -2.37 16.09
C ILE A 174 -2.37 -3.08 16.85
N ASN A 175 -2.04 -3.69 18.00
CA ASN A 175 -2.93 -4.61 18.72
C ASN A 175 -3.49 -5.71 17.79
N ASN A 176 -2.62 -6.32 16.98
CA ASN A 176 -2.94 -7.30 15.93
C ASN A 176 -3.87 -6.79 14.80
N TYR A 177 -4.18 -5.49 14.77
CA TYR A 177 -4.96 -4.90 13.68
C TYR A 177 -4.04 -4.43 12.56
N PRO A 178 -4.26 -4.85 11.30
CA PRO A 178 -3.42 -4.46 10.17
C PRO A 178 -3.66 -2.99 9.79
N VAL A 179 -2.57 -2.22 9.76
CA VAL A 179 -2.54 -0.81 9.34
C VAL A 179 -1.50 -0.67 8.24
N ASP A 180 -1.90 -0.08 7.12
CA ASP A 180 -0.98 0.29 6.05
C ASP A 180 -0.28 1.59 6.42
N VAL A 181 1.05 1.60 6.38
CA VAL A 181 1.84 2.81 6.56
C VAL A 181 2.58 3.10 5.25
N LEU A 182 2.26 4.24 4.65
CA LEU A 182 2.85 4.70 3.42
C LEU A 182 4.15 5.44 3.71
N THR A 183 5.23 4.99 3.07
CA THR A 183 6.55 5.61 3.18
C THR A 183 6.88 6.40 1.92
N SER A 184 8.02 7.11 1.92
CA SER A 184 8.42 7.97 0.80
C SER A 184 8.30 7.25 -0.55
N PRO A 185 7.90 7.97 -1.61
CA PRO A 185 7.77 7.38 -2.93
C PRO A 185 9.15 6.91 -3.41
N ILE A 186 9.30 5.61 -3.68
CA ILE A 186 10.49 5.08 -4.36
C ILE A 186 10.04 4.54 -5.71
N GLY A 187 10.51 5.19 -6.77
CA GLY A 187 10.43 4.62 -8.10
C GLY A 187 11.24 5.40 -9.11
N GLU A 188 12.34 4.81 -9.57
CA GLU A 188 13.04 5.21 -10.79
C GLU A 188 12.09 5.17 -12.02
N ASN A 189 11.05 4.32 -11.94
CA ASN A 189 10.09 4.05 -13.00
C ASN A 189 8.66 4.49 -12.63
N CYS A 190 8.45 5.78 -12.34
CA CYS A 190 7.11 6.35 -12.16
C CYS A 190 6.35 6.41 -13.50
N ARG A 191 5.21 5.71 -13.57
CA ARG A 191 4.32 5.65 -14.75
C ARG A 191 2.92 6.19 -14.43
N ALA A 192 2.88 7.26 -13.65
CA ALA A 192 1.64 7.94 -13.33
C ALA A 192 1.14 8.77 -14.52
N LEU A 193 -0.18 8.93 -14.57
CA LEU A 193 -0.87 9.87 -15.43
C LEU A 193 -1.86 10.65 -14.56
N TYR A 194 -1.85 11.95 -14.69
CA TYR A 194 -2.74 12.87 -14.00
C TYR A 194 -3.66 13.52 -15.03
N LEU A 195 -4.95 13.54 -14.73
CA LEU A 195 -5.99 14.20 -15.50
C LEU A 195 -6.63 15.27 -14.61
N ASN A 196 -6.46 16.53 -14.99
CA ASN A 196 -6.99 17.64 -14.22
C ASN A 196 -8.48 17.90 -14.54
N PRO A 197 -9.21 18.71 -13.72
CA PRO A 197 -10.63 19.00 -13.94
C PRO A 197 -10.99 19.79 -15.22
N TYR A 198 -10.00 20.16 -16.03
CA TYR A 198 -10.17 20.86 -17.31
C TYR A 198 -9.89 19.95 -18.51
N GLY A 199 -9.55 18.68 -18.26
CA GLY A 199 -9.26 17.71 -19.31
C GLY A 199 -7.83 17.77 -19.83
N ASN A 200 -6.88 18.33 -19.08
CA ASN A 200 -5.47 18.25 -19.47
C ASN A 200 -4.79 17.05 -18.81
N PHE A 201 -3.95 16.36 -19.59
CA PHE A 201 -3.10 15.27 -19.17
C PHE A 201 -1.71 15.75 -18.81
N SER A 202 -1.16 15.23 -17.73
CA SER A 202 0.26 15.36 -17.40
C SER A 202 0.76 14.08 -16.71
N LYS A 203 2.07 13.92 -16.58
CA LYS A 203 2.63 12.78 -15.84
C LYS A 203 2.35 12.89 -14.33
N CYS A 204 2.23 14.10 -13.80
CA CYS A 204 2.10 14.36 -12.37
C CYS A 204 1.45 15.74 -12.12
N PRO A 205 0.64 15.91 -11.06
CA PRO A 205 0.02 17.20 -10.72
C PRO A 205 1.00 18.35 -10.44
N PHE A 206 2.30 18.10 -10.23
CA PHE A 206 3.30 19.16 -9.99
C PHE A 206 4.09 19.57 -11.24
N LEU A 207 3.81 18.97 -12.39
CA LEU A 207 4.48 19.33 -13.63
C LEU A 207 3.70 20.43 -14.35
N ASN A 208 4.44 21.41 -14.85
CA ASN A 208 3.87 22.48 -15.67
C ASN A 208 3.53 22.01 -17.10
N TYR A 209 4.12 20.90 -17.55
CA TYR A 209 3.84 20.35 -18.87
C TYR A 209 2.53 19.55 -18.83
N GLU A 210 1.50 20.11 -19.45
CA GLU A 210 0.22 19.46 -19.67
C GLU A 210 -0.15 19.47 -21.16
N VAL A 211 -0.89 18.47 -21.62
CA VAL A 211 -1.47 18.41 -22.96
C VAL A 211 -2.98 18.30 -22.85
N ASN A 212 -3.69 19.19 -23.53
CA ASN A 212 -5.15 19.17 -23.54
C ASN A 212 -5.69 17.93 -24.25
N TYR A 213 -6.76 17.32 -23.73
CA TYR A 213 -7.37 16.12 -24.31
C TYR A 213 -7.73 16.23 -25.79
N LYS A 214 -8.02 17.43 -26.31
CA LYS A 214 -8.33 17.63 -27.73
C LYS A 214 -7.12 17.47 -28.65
N LYS A 215 -5.91 17.51 -28.08
CA LYS A 215 -4.64 17.45 -28.81
C LYS A 215 -3.83 16.21 -28.47
N ILE A 216 -4.22 15.48 -27.41
CA ILE A 216 -3.45 14.35 -26.91
C ILE A 216 -3.41 13.24 -27.96
N THR A 217 -2.22 12.69 -28.18
CA THR A 217 -1.99 11.54 -29.03
C THR A 217 -1.45 10.36 -28.23
N ARG A 218 -1.56 9.15 -28.80
CA ARG A 218 -0.95 7.93 -28.24
C ARG A 218 0.55 8.09 -27.98
N ASP A 219 1.27 8.77 -28.88
CA ASP A 219 2.69 9.03 -28.73
C ASP A 219 3.00 9.99 -27.59
N GLU A 220 2.17 11.02 -27.39
CA GLU A 220 2.30 11.93 -26.26
C GLU A 220 2.01 11.22 -24.93
N LEU A 221 0.95 10.42 -24.84
CA LEU A 221 0.67 9.60 -23.64
C LEU A 221 1.82 8.64 -23.34
N ARG A 222 2.34 7.95 -24.35
CA ARG A 222 3.51 7.08 -24.20
C ARG A 222 4.71 7.89 -23.68
N LYS A 223 5.00 9.05 -24.26
CA LYS A 223 6.09 9.93 -23.78
C LYS A 223 5.86 10.37 -22.34
N MET A 224 4.63 10.72 -21.94
CA MET A 224 4.32 11.10 -20.55
C MET A 224 4.56 9.94 -19.57
N LEU A 225 4.07 8.74 -19.89
CA LEU A 225 4.15 7.57 -19.02
C LEU A 225 5.60 7.09 -18.84
N PHE A 226 6.38 7.08 -19.92
CA PHE A 226 7.71 6.46 -19.95
C PHE A 226 8.88 7.44 -19.86
N SER A 227 8.64 8.75 -19.93
CA SER A 227 9.71 9.74 -19.70
C SER A 227 10.22 9.67 -18.25
N PRO A 228 11.50 9.98 -18.00
CA PRO A 228 12.02 10.16 -16.64
C PRO A 228 11.20 11.21 -15.88
N CYS A 229 11.10 11.05 -14.56
CA CYS A 229 10.48 12.09 -13.73
C CYS A 229 11.36 13.35 -13.74
N THR A 230 10.81 14.48 -14.20
CA THR A 230 11.50 15.77 -14.20
C THR A 230 11.25 16.60 -12.94
N ILE A 231 10.35 16.15 -12.07
CA ILE A 231 10.25 16.74 -10.73
C ILE A 231 11.57 16.45 -10.04
N ASN A 232 12.26 17.51 -9.61
CA ASN A 232 13.51 17.39 -8.90
C ASN A 232 13.25 16.74 -7.55
N HIS A 233 13.18 15.42 -7.57
CA HIS A 233 13.03 14.60 -6.40
C HIS A 233 14.36 14.47 -5.64
N ASN A 234 15.32 15.37 -5.83
CA ASN A 234 16.73 15.17 -5.49
C ASN A 234 17.22 13.80 -6.00
N PRO A 235 17.77 13.71 -7.22
CA PRO A 235 18.18 12.44 -7.83
C PRO A 235 19.28 11.69 -7.05
N MET A 236 19.93 12.34 -6.07
CA MET A 236 20.87 11.70 -5.13
C MET A 236 20.24 11.31 -3.79
N HIS A 237 18.91 11.24 -3.68
CA HIS A 237 18.28 10.74 -2.46
C HIS A 237 18.39 9.22 -2.42
N LEU A 238 19.47 8.73 -1.81
CA LEU A 238 19.64 7.31 -1.49
C LEU A 238 18.53 6.91 -0.52
N SER A 239 17.64 6.02 -0.96
CA SER A 239 16.71 5.38 -0.04
C SER A 239 17.44 4.24 0.67
N PRO A 240 17.54 4.29 2.01
CA PRO A 240 18.17 3.24 2.76
C PRO A 240 17.45 1.90 2.51
N ARG A 241 18.18 0.85 2.09
CA ARG A 241 17.64 -0.52 2.01
C ARG A 241 18.37 -1.38 3.03
N ILE A 242 17.65 -1.86 4.04
CA ILE A 242 18.15 -2.89 4.94
C ILE A 242 17.99 -4.26 4.29
N SER A 243 19.07 -5.03 4.37
CA SER A 243 19.05 -6.48 4.23
C SER A 243 19.70 -7.05 5.47
N VAL A 244 18.95 -7.76 6.31
CA VAL A 244 19.50 -8.45 7.48
C VAL A 244 19.71 -9.92 7.10
N SER A 245 20.94 -10.39 7.22
CA SER A 245 21.31 -11.80 7.12
C SER A 245 22.00 -12.24 8.41
N PHE A 246 21.90 -13.53 8.75
CA PHE A 246 22.64 -14.11 9.88
C PHE A 246 23.74 -15.01 9.36
N VAL A 247 24.95 -14.89 9.90
CA VAL A 247 26.09 -15.72 9.50
C VAL A 247 26.57 -16.52 10.70
N THR A 248 26.72 -17.82 10.51
CA THR A 248 27.32 -18.71 11.52
C THR A 248 28.82 -18.47 11.65
N ARG A 249 29.46 -19.00 12.70
CA ARG A 249 30.92 -18.90 12.87
C ARG A 249 31.69 -19.51 11.70
N ASP A 250 31.11 -20.53 11.06
CA ASP A 250 31.71 -21.25 9.93
C ASP A 250 31.37 -20.62 8.57
N GLY A 251 30.78 -19.42 8.55
CA GLY A 251 30.52 -18.65 7.34
C GLY A 251 29.24 -19.02 6.58
N VAL A 252 28.42 -19.95 7.09
CA VAL A 252 27.12 -20.26 6.49
C VAL A 252 26.15 -19.11 6.72
N GLU A 253 25.69 -18.49 5.64
CA GLU A 253 24.73 -17.38 5.65
C GLU A 253 23.28 -17.88 5.56
N VAL A 254 22.44 -17.42 6.50
CA VAL A 254 20.98 -17.37 6.37
C VAL A 254 20.63 -16.02 5.78
N SER A 255 20.39 -15.99 4.47
CA SER A 255 20.17 -14.76 3.71
C SER A 255 18.82 -14.10 4.01
N SER A 256 18.72 -12.79 3.78
CA SER A 256 17.51 -12.01 4.06
C SER A 256 16.25 -12.57 3.41
N ASP A 257 16.33 -13.05 2.17
CA ASP A 257 15.21 -13.61 1.43
C ASP A 257 14.74 -14.96 1.99
N VAL A 258 15.62 -15.72 2.63
CA VAL A 258 15.26 -16.92 3.39
C VAL A 258 14.50 -16.51 4.65
N LEU A 259 14.97 -15.49 5.38
CA LEU A 259 14.30 -15.00 6.59
C LEU A 259 12.90 -14.44 6.27
N GLU A 260 12.76 -13.69 5.18
CA GLU A 260 11.46 -13.21 4.66
C GLU A 260 10.52 -14.39 4.31
N LEU A 261 11.07 -15.46 3.72
CA LEU A 261 10.29 -16.68 3.45
C LEU A 261 9.85 -17.36 4.76
N LEU A 262 10.74 -17.49 5.75
CA LEU A 262 10.40 -18.10 7.06
C LEU A 262 9.28 -17.31 7.75
N GLU A 263 9.32 -15.98 7.69
CA GLU A 263 8.28 -15.11 8.23
C GLU A 263 6.92 -15.37 7.56
N LEU A 264 6.89 -15.45 6.23
CA LEU A 264 5.66 -15.74 5.49
C LEU A 264 5.16 -17.17 5.71
N ILE A 265 6.06 -18.15 5.89
CA ILE A 265 5.67 -19.51 6.26
C ILE A 265 5.03 -19.52 7.65
N TYR A 266 5.62 -18.79 8.61
CA TYR A 266 5.06 -18.67 9.95
C TYR A 266 3.65 -18.07 9.93
N GLN A 267 3.41 -17.05 9.11
CA GLN A 267 2.10 -16.40 8.97
C GLN A 267 1.08 -17.27 8.21
N LEU A 268 1.50 -17.92 7.12
CA LEU A 268 0.59 -18.59 6.19
C LEU A 268 0.45 -20.11 6.44
N ASN A 269 1.32 -20.68 7.28
CA ASN A 269 1.46 -22.12 7.51
C ASN A 269 1.60 -22.94 6.20
N SER A 270 2.18 -22.33 5.16
CA SER A 270 2.24 -22.90 3.81
C SER A 270 3.44 -22.39 3.01
N PHE A 271 4.36 -23.30 2.67
CA PHE A 271 5.53 -22.99 1.86
C PHE A 271 5.17 -22.40 0.48
N ARG A 272 4.21 -23.02 -0.22
CA ARG A 272 3.81 -22.58 -1.56
C ARG A 272 3.09 -21.24 -1.53
N ALA A 273 2.30 -20.96 -0.49
CA ALA A 273 1.65 -19.65 -0.36
C ALA A 273 2.69 -18.56 -0.09
N ALA A 274 3.66 -18.84 0.78
CA ALA A 274 4.77 -17.93 1.07
C ALA A 274 5.60 -17.60 -0.18
N CYS A 275 5.99 -18.61 -0.97
CA CYS A 275 6.71 -18.37 -2.23
C CYS A 275 5.92 -17.52 -3.23
N ARG A 276 4.60 -17.75 -3.35
CA ARG A 276 3.74 -16.91 -4.21
C ARG A 276 3.68 -15.47 -3.71
N ALA A 277 3.63 -15.26 -2.40
CA ALA A 277 3.60 -13.92 -1.81
C ALA A 277 4.92 -13.16 -2.06
N LEU A 278 6.07 -13.85 -2.07
CA LEU A 278 7.37 -13.28 -2.43
C LEU A 278 7.58 -13.15 -3.96
N GLY A 279 6.72 -13.73 -4.79
CA GLY A 279 6.92 -13.77 -6.24
C GLY A 279 8.07 -14.68 -6.69
N VAL A 280 8.38 -15.73 -5.92
CA VAL A 280 9.50 -16.64 -6.18
C VAL A 280 9.07 -18.07 -6.50
N SER A 281 9.93 -18.82 -7.17
CA SER A 281 9.68 -20.22 -7.52
C SER A 281 9.73 -21.14 -6.30
N PRO A 282 8.67 -21.93 -6.01
CA PRO A 282 8.68 -22.88 -4.91
C PRO A 282 9.78 -23.95 -5.00
N SER A 283 10.12 -24.44 -6.20
CA SER A 283 11.16 -25.47 -6.33
C SER A 283 12.54 -24.92 -5.97
N THR A 284 12.86 -23.73 -6.48
CA THR A 284 14.14 -23.05 -6.22
C THR A 284 14.34 -22.76 -4.75
N TYR A 285 13.31 -22.23 -4.07
CA TYR A 285 13.42 -21.95 -2.63
C TYR A 285 13.41 -23.22 -1.79
N TRP A 286 12.76 -24.29 -2.24
CA TRP A 286 12.80 -25.56 -1.53
C TRP A 286 14.22 -26.15 -1.53
N GLU A 287 14.89 -26.16 -2.67
CA GLU A 287 16.30 -26.55 -2.79
C GLU A 287 17.21 -25.64 -1.97
N LYS A 288 16.97 -24.32 -2.00
CA LYS A 288 17.71 -23.34 -1.21
C LYS A 288 17.60 -23.62 0.30
N ILE A 289 16.40 -23.89 0.81
CA ILE A 289 16.19 -24.25 2.21
C ILE A 289 16.90 -25.57 2.55
N ARG A 290 16.78 -26.60 1.71
CA ARG A 290 17.42 -27.90 1.98
C ARG A 290 18.94 -27.79 2.02
N SER A 291 19.54 -27.11 1.06
CA SER A 291 20.99 -26.87 1.06
C SER A 291 21.43 -26.07 2.29
N LEU A 292 20.61 -25.11 2.74
CA LEU A 292 20.89 -24.36 3.95
C LEU A 292 20.78 -25.24 5.22
N GLU A 293 19.73 -26.05 5.35
CA GLU A 293 19.56 -26.99 6.47
C GLU A 293 20.73 -27.98 6.56
N GLU A 294 21.20 -28.51 5.41
CA GLU A 294 22.36 -29.39 5.32
C GLU A 294 23.64 -28.70 5.82
N LYS A 295 23.89 -27.45 5.40
CA LYS A 295 25.06 -26.67 5.81
C LYS A 295 25.01 -26.26 7.29
N LEU A 296 23.83 -25.94 7.80
CA LEU A 296 23.63 -25.58 9.20
C LEU A 296 23.62 -26.79 10.14
N GLY A 297 23.35 -27.99 9.60
CA GLY A 297 23.11 -29.20 10.40
C GLY A 297 21.81 -29.15 11.21
N ILE A 298 20.89 -28.23 10.89
CA ILE A 298 19.65 -27.98 11.64
C ILE A 298 18.49 -27.82 10.66
N THR A 299 17.36 -28.46 10.95
CA THR A 299 16.11 -28.27 10.21
C THR A 299 15.42 -26.96 10.59
N LEU A 300 15.00 -26.20 9.58
CA LEU A 300 14.24 -24.96 9.71
C LEU A 300 12.73 -25.20 9.58
N LEU A 301 12.33 -26.20 8.77
CA LEU A 301 10.92 -26.45 8.44
C LEU A 301 10.43 -27.84 8.87
N ILE A 302 9.23 -27.87 9.43
CA ILE A 302 8.45 -29.10 9.68
C ILE A 302 7.33 -29.16 8.64
N SER A 303 7.33 -30.20 7.81
CA SER A 303 6.30 -30.38 6.78
C SER A 303 5.47 -31.63 7.07
N MET A 304 4.16 -31.46 7.22
CA MET A 304 3.22 -32.58 7.35
C MET A 304 2.57 -32.86 5.99
N LYS A 305 2.70 -34.10 5.49
CA LYS A 305 2.04 -34.53 4.26
C LYS A 305 0.52 -34.47 4.46
N GLY A 306 -0.16 -33.74 3.58
CA GLY A 306 -1.62 -33.60 3.60
C GLY A 306 -2.31 -34.56 2.66
N GLY A 307 -3.28 -35.33 3.19
CA GLY A 307 -4.34 -35.96 2.39
C GLY A 307 -5.42 -34.93 2.02
N LYS A 308 -6.71 -35.25 2.20
CA LYS A 308 -7.85 -34.32 1.94
C LYS A 308 -7.74 -32.94 2.61
N LYS A 309 -6.96 -32.82 3.69
CA LYS A 309 -6.59 -31.54 4.33
C LYS A 309 -5.19 -31.15 3.83
N LYS A 310 -5.12 -30.10 3.00
CA LYS A 310 -3.90 -29.57 2.35
C LYS A 310 -2.67 -29.63 3.28
N GLY A 311 -1.51 -30.00 2.74
CA GLY A 311 -0.26 -30.10 3.50
C GLY A 311 0.11 -28.78 4.19
N VAL A 312 0.63 -28.89 5.41
CA VAL A 312 1.00 -27.76 6.28
C VAL A 312 2.51 -27.70 6.39
N THR A 313 3.08 -26.50 6.35
CA THR A 313 4.50 -26.26 6.61
C THR A 313 4.63 -25.28 7.76
N LEU A 314 5.33 -25.69 8.81
CA LEU A 314 5.56 -24.92 10.04
C LEU A 314 7.06 -24.69 10.24
N LEU A 315 7.41 -23.69 11.05
CA LEU A 315 8.78 -23.47 11.51
C LEU A 315 9.14 -24.44 12.65
N THR A 316 10.38 -24.91 12.68
CA THR A 316 10.97 -25.51 13.90
C THR A 316 11.14 -24.45 14.98
N ASP A 317 11.33 -24.86 16.24
CA ASP A 317 11.52 -23.90 17.32
C ASP A 317 12.79 -23.05 17.14
N PHE A 318 13.86 -23.66 16.63
CA PHE A 318 15.06 -22.91 16.22
C PHE A 318 14.75 -21.85 15.14
N ALA A 319 13.97 -22.19 14.11
CA ALA A 319 13.60 -21.24 13.06
C ALA A 319 12.69 -20.12 13.60
N LYS A 320 11.84 -20.39 14.59
CA LYS A 320 11.06 -19.35 15.28
C LYS A 320 11.96 -18.41 16.08
N GLU A 321 12.89 -18.94 16.87
CA GLU A 321 13.85 -18.11 17.61
C GLU A 321 14.73 -17.25 16.70
N LEU A 322 15.16 -17.82 15.57
CA LEU A 322 15.89 -17.08 14.54
C LEU A 322 15.03 -15.98 13.92
N LEU A 323 13.76 -16.27 13.64
CA LEU A 323 12.81 -15.30 13.09
C LEU A 323 12.56 -14.15 14.06
N GLU A 324 12.40 -14.41 15.36
CA GLU A 324 12.24 -13.36 16.38
C GLU A 324 13.47 -12.43 16.43
N LYS A 325 14.68 -13.00 16.48
CA LYS A 325 15.92 -12.20 16.40
C LYS A 325 16.01 -11.38 15.12
N TYR A 326 15.61 -11.96 13.98
CA TYR A 326 15.57 -11.25 12.70
C TYR A 326 14.62 -10.06 12.74
N LYS A 327 13.40 -10.24 13.27
CA LYS A 327 12.41 -9.16 13.42
C LYS A 327 12.95 -8.05 14.32
N GLU A 328 13.53 -8.38 15.47
CA GLU A 328 14.11 -7.39 16.39
C GLU A 328 15.23 -6.56 15.73
N ILE A 329 16.17 -7.21 15.04
CA ILE A 329 17.28 -6.52 14.36
C ILE A 329 16.75 -5.67 13.21
N ARG A 330 15.83 -6.21 12.40
CA ARG A 330 15.23 -5.50 11.27
C ARG A 330 14.48 -4.27 11.74
N GLU A 331 13.69 -4.39 12.81
CA GLU A 331 12.95 -3.26 13.38
C GLU A 331 13.90 -2.18 13.89
N LYS A 332 14.92 -2.54 14.68
CA LYS A 332 15.94 -1.60 15.15
C LYS A 332 16.64 -0.90 13.99
N ALA A 333 17.07 -1.66 12.98
CA ALA A 333 17.72 -1.12 11.80
C ALA A 333 16.79 -0.19 11.01
N LEU A 334 15.52 -0.57 10.82
CA LEU A 334 14.53 0.25 10.13
C LEU A 334 14.34 1.57 10.84
N VAL A 335 14.27 1.58 12.18
CA VAL A 335 14.18 2.81 12.97
C VAL A 335 15.43 3.67 12.77
N SER A 336 16.64 3.09 12.91
CA SER A 336 17.91 3.82 12.78
C SER A 336 18.19 4.36 11.38
N MET A 337 17.68 3.70 10.33
CA MET A 337 17.88 4.13 8.94
C MET A 337 17.25 5.48 8.61
N TYR A 338 16.33 5.96 9.43
CA TYR A 338 15.63 7.22 9.21
C TYR A 338 15.93 8.26 10.31
N GLU A 339 17.03 8.08 11.06
CA GLU A 339 17.53 9.04 12.07
C GLU A 339 18.34 10.22 11.48
N TYR A 340 18.61 10.24 10.16
CA TYR A 340 19.46 11.23 9.50
C TYR A 340 18.72 12.18 8.55
#